data_AF-A0AAY4BNV2-F1
#
_entry.id   AF-A0AAY4BNV2-F1
#
_cell.length_a   1.000
_cell.length_b   1.000
_cell.length_c   1.000
_cell.angle_alpha   90.00
_cell.angle_beta   90.00
_cell.angle_gamma   90.00
#
_symmetry.space_group_name_H-M   'P 1'
#
loop_
_entity.id
_entity.type
_entity.pdbx_description
1 polymer ?
#
loop_
_entity_poly.entity_id
_entity_poly.type
_entity_poly.pdbx_seq_one_letter_code
_entity_poly.pdbx_strand_id
1 'polypeptide(L)'
;METSKQLRWSEDGWRDGSLFLILKMSKFRSGGPRVRVGNWAEDVTLEQDQLRDFLERRARGQLMVQRRTTLRNSILKSVDLAVPGHHVCFGDVVMLVNPGKTGPESRDPCALSIIADINNVRPHPPDNQSQSLLEPCLVGGARSLQPCVRNAFIISSLDGMLAGETLHYEQSFCLQTTEGFAGSLYLASDCGSFQKCAQKSRLQEVVLVEQLSFLCHWRVKHIDPDQRLEQEGYPVPVNSNVLISHCKTNQCLAVLENYSLWTPYGREYEITAHTLLDSHKAERDGNHWLIATSDPGNQRQQPGPARDEGGTETQPEHEASKDTHTHTHTHTVKKNHACSNKSVQK
;
A
#
# COMPACT_ATOMS: atom_id res chain seq x y z
N MET A 1 23.94 -60.28 -27.45
CA MET A 1 22.93 -59.35 -28.00
C MET A 1 21.62 -59.70 -27.32
N GLU A 2 21.42 -59.22 -26.11
CA GLU A 2 20.77 -57.92 -25.82
C GLU A 2 19.26 -58.00 -26.09
N THR A 3 18.49 -58.00 -25.01
CA THR A 3 17.37 -57.10 -24.69
C THR A 3 16.14 -57.78 -24.11
N SER A 4 15.71 -57.17 -23.01
CA SER A 4 14.55 -57.44 -22.17
C SER A 4 13.20 -57.16 -22.84
N LYS A 5 12.16 -57.81 -22.28
CA LYS A 5 10.74 -57.38 -22.03
C LYS A 5 9.86 -58.64 -22.10
N GLN A 6 8.79 -58.89 -21.35
CA GLN A 6 7.91 -58.09 -20.50
C GLN A 6 7.00 -59.06 -19.68
N LEU A 7 6.51 -58.56 -18.54
CA LEU A 7 5.36 -58.97 -17.73
C LEU A 7 4.37 -60.06 -18.23
N ARG A 8 3.96 -60.96 -17.32
CA ARG A 8 2.54 -61.05 -16.85
C ARG A 8 2.40 -62.00 -15.66
N TRP A 9 1.78 -61.51 -14.58
CA TRP A 9 1.24 -62.35 -13.51
C TRP A 9 -0.17 -62.81 -13.90
N SER A 10 -0.46 -64.09 -13.68
CA SER A 10 -1.80 -64.66 -13.70
C SER A 10 -2.14 -65.10 -12.28
N GLU A 11 -3.29 -64.64 -11.80
CA GLU A 11 -3.94 -65.13 -10.59
C GLU A 11 -4.40 -66.58 -10.83
N ASP A 12 -4.05 -67.49 -9.92
CA ASP A 12 -5.03 -68.33 -9.22
C ASP A 12 -4.39 -69.52 -8.49
N GLY A 13 -4.76 -69.63 -7.20
CA GLY A 13 -4.76 -70.85 -6.42
C GLY A 13 -3.40 -71.31 -5.89
N TRP A 14 -3.24 -71.36 -4.57
CA TRP A 14 -3.20 -72.62 -3.82
C TRP A 14 -3.43 -72.31 -2.34
N ARG A 15 -4.35 -73.08 -1.77
CA ARG A 15 -4.62 -73.15 -0.33
C ARG A 15 -3.42 -73.82 0.36
N ASP A 16 -3.35 -73.51 1.65
CA ASP A 16 -2.83 -74.35 2.73
C ASP A 16 -1.39 -74.13 3.20
N GLY A 17 -1.26 -74.06 4.53
CA GLY A 17 0.02 -74.32 5.22
C GLY A 17 0.90 -73.11 5.57
N SER A 18 0.46 -72.30 6.54
CA SER A 18 1.28 -71.78 7.64
C SER A 18 2.69 -71.21 7.33
N LEU A 19 2.82 -69.88 7.36
CA LEU A 19 3.81 -69.13 8.16
C LEU A 19 3.60 -67.63 7.90
N PHE A 20 2.53 -67.09 8.51
CA PHE A 20 2.33 -65.65 8.59
C PHE A 20 3.32 -65.09 9.64
N LEU A 21 4.51 -64.68 9.20
CA LEU A 21 5.31 -63.73 9.96
C LEU A 21 4.65 -62.35 9.79
N ILE A 22 3.55 -62.12 10.53
CA ILE A 22 2.99 -60.79 10.68
C ILE A 22 4.06 -59.98 11.42
N LEU A 23 4.80 -59.15 10.68
CA LEU A 23 5.54 -58.04 11.26
C LEU A 23 4.49 -57.09 11.84
N LYS A 24 4.06 -57.40 13.07
CA LYS A 24 3.18 -56.55 13.85
C LYS A 24 4.04 -55.35 14.25
N MET A 25 4.13 -54.35 13.36
CA MET A 25 4.63 -53.03 13.75
C MET A 25 3.65 -52.51 14.80
N SER A 26 3.95 -52.82 16.07
CA SER A 26 3.31 -52.21 17.21
C SER A 26 3.45 -50.71 17.03
N LYS A 27 2.34 -49.99 16.81
CA LYS A 27 2.30 -48.55 16.98
C LYS A 27 2.68 -48.27 18.43
N PHE A 28 3.97 -48.03 18.66
CA PHE A 28 4.47 -47.56 19.94
C PHE A 28 3.84 -46.19 20.13
N ARG A 29 3.16 -45.97 21.26
CA ARG A 29 2.62 -44.65 21.59
C ARG A 29 3.80 -43.70 21.67
N SER A 30 3.85 -42.71 20.78
CA SER A 30 4.85 -41.65 20.82
C SER A 30 4.72 -40.95 22.18
N GLY A 31 5.66 -41.20 23.08
CA GLY A 31 5.77 -40.41 24.31
C GLY A 31 6.20 -39.00 23.94
N GLY A 32 5.76 -37.99 24.70
CA GLY A 32 6.33 -36.64 24.55
C GLY A 32 7.85 -36.67 24.84
N PRO A 33 8.62 -35.67 24.39
CA PRO A 33 10.09 -35.64 24.47
C PRO A 33 10.66 -35.76 25.90
N ARG A 34 9.82 -35.60 26.93
CA ARG A 34 10.16 -35.82 28.35
C ARG A 34 10.15 -37.29 28.79
N VAL A 35 9.54 -38.18 27.99
CA VAL A 35 9.45 -39.60 28.27
C VAL A 35 10.53 -40.29 27.45
N ARG A 36 11.49 -40.92 28.13
CA ARG A 36 12.66 -41.57 27.51
C ARG A 36 12.28 -42.90 26.86
N VAL A 37 11.53 -42.83 25.78
CA VAL A 37 10.96 -43.97 25.06
C VAL A 37 11.23 -43.80 23.58
N GLY A 38 11.67 -44.87 22.91
CA GLY A 38 11.95 -44.85 21.48
C GLY A 38 13.10 -43.89 21.15
N ASN A 39 12.89 -43.01 20.16
CA ASN A 39 13.91 -42.12 19.61
C ASN A 39 14.13 -40.81 20.39
N TRP A 40 13.74 -40.79 21.67
CA TRP A 40 13.70 -39.57 22.50
C TRP A 40 15.00 -38.77 22.50
N ALA A 41 16.17 -39.41 22.41
CA ALA A 41 17.45 -38.74 22.45
C ALA A 41 17.76 -37.99 21.13
N GLU A 42 17.43 -38.59 19.98
CA GLU A 42 17.52 -37.92 18.68
C GLU A 42 16.48 -36.80 18.59
N ASP A 43 15.25 -37.03 19.07
CA ASP A 43 14.18 -36.02 19.09
C ASP A 43 14.59 -34.78 19.91
N VAL A 44 15.15 -34.98 21.12
CA VAL A 44 15.65 -33.89 21.97
C VAL A 44 16.83 -33.17 21.32
N THR A 45 17.75 -33.90 20.67
CA THR A 45 18.90 -33.29 19.98
C THR A 45 18.44 -32.46 18.78
N LEU A 46 17.49 -32.98 18.01
CA LEU A 46 16.89 -32.29 16.87
C LEU A 46 16.18 -31.01 17.31
N GLU A 47 15.43 -31.04 18.41
CA GLU A 47 14.79 -29.86 19.00
C GLU A 47 15.84 -28.80 19.42
N GLN A 48 16.95 -29.24 20.03
CA GLN A 48 18.04 -28.33 20.40
C GLN A 48 18.70 -27.69 19.16
N ASP A 49 18.95 -28.46 18.11
CA ASP A 49 19.52 -27.96 16.86
C ASP A 49 18.61 -26.97 16.16
N GLN A 50 17.31 -27.26 16.09
CA GLN A 50 16.31 -26.35 15.56
C GLN A 50 16.23 -25.05 16.36
N LEU A 51 16.32 -25.13 17.69
CA LEU A 51 16.34 -23.95 18.56
C LEU A 51 17.63 -23.13 18.34
N ARG A 52 18.79 -23.79 18.21
CA ARG A 52 20.06 -23.10 17.92
C ARG A 52 20.00 -22.36 16.58
N ASP A 53 19.57 -23.02 15.50
CA ASP A 53 19.39 -22.37 14.19
C ASP A 53 18.42 -21.19 14.29
N PHE A 54 17.30 -21.38 14.99
CA PHE A 54 16.33 -20.31 15.20
C PHE A 54 16.92 -19.11 15.94
N LEU A 55 17.67 -19.33 17.03
CA LEU A 55 18.30 -18.27 17.81
C LEU A 55 19.38 -17.54 17.03
N GLU A 56 20.20 -18.26 16.25
CA GLU A 56 21.19 -17.64 15.37
C GLU A 56 20.53 -16.77 14.29
N ARG A 57 19.50 -17.31 13.62
CA ARG A 57 18.73 -16.57 12.60
C ARG A 57 18.02 -15.38 13.20
N ARG A 58 17.50 -15.50 14.43
CA ARG A 58 16.91 -14.39 15.20
C ARG A 58 17.94 -13.29 15.48
N ALA A 59 19.13 -13.67 15.93
CA ALA A 59 20.22 -12.75 16.22
C ALA A 59 20.68 -12.01 14.94
N ARG A 60 20.72 -12.70 13.81
CA ARG A 60 21.04 -12.12 12.49
C ARG A 60 19.88 -11.33 11.84
N GLY A 61 18.69 -11.28 12.45
CA GLY A 61 17.53 -10.61 11.84
C GLY A 61 16.92 -11.34 10.63
N GLN A 62 17.28 -12.61 10.42
CA GLN A 62 16.95 -13.40 9.23
C GLN A 62 15.61 -14.14 9.35
N LEU A 63 14.92 -14.06 10.48
CA LEU A 63 13.59 -14.64 10.60
C LEU A 63 12.61 -13.95 9.65
N MET A 64 11.70 -14.72 9.05
CA MET A 64 10.69 -14.19 8.13
C MET A 64 9.84 -13.09 8.77
N VAL A 65 9.52 -13.23 10.06
CA VAL A 65 8.80 -12.21 10.82
C VAL A 65 9.62 -10.92 10.94
N GLN A 66 10.92 -11.02 11.26
CA GLN A 66 11.80 -9.85 11.36
C GLN A 66 11.93 -9.15 10.01
N ARG A 67 12.22 -9.89 8.93
CA ARG A 67 12.31 -9.33 7.57
C ARG A 67 11.01 -8.66 7.12
N ARG A 68 9.86 -9.28 7.41
CA ARG A 68 8.54 -8.70 7.09
C ARG A 68 8.30 -7.40 7.85
N THR A 69 8.63 -7.37 9.14
CA THR A 69 8.48 -6.18 9.97
C THR A 69 9.40 -5.06 9.50
N THR A 70 10.66 -5.36 9.16
CA THR A 70 11.60 -4.38 8.60
C THR A 70 11.08 -3.81 7.28
N LEU A 71 10.68 -4.67 6.34
CA LEU A 71 10.08 -4.23 5.07
C LEU A 71 8.88 -3.31 5.31
N ARG A 72 7.93 -3.74 6.15
CA ARG A 72 6.71 -2.98 6.43
C ARG A 72 7.03 -1.62 7.05
N ASN A 73 7.96 -1.56 8.00
CA ASN A 73 8.34 -0.31 8.65
C ASN A 73 9.09 0.64 7.70
N SER A 74 9.94 0.11 6.82
CA SER A 74 10.67 0.92 5.85
C SER A 74 9.77 1.47 4.75
N ILE A 75 8.87 0.66 4.19
CA ILE A 75 8.03 1.07 3.05
C ILE A 75 6.82 1.92 3.47
N LEU A 76 6.33 1.76 4.71
CA LEU A 76 5.23 2.57 5.26
C LEU A 76 5.70 3.77 6.06
N LYS A 77 7.02 4.06 6.05
CA LYS A 77 7.55 5.28 6.66
C LYS A 77 6.91 6.50 6.01
N SER A 78 6.44 7.45 6.82
CA SER A 78 5.82 8.69 6.33
C SER A 78 6.81 9.50 5.49
N VAL A 79 6.28 10.17 4.47
CA VAL A 79 7.05 11.05 3.58
C VAL A 79 6.35 12.40 3.52
N ASP A 80 7.15 13.46 3.62
CA ASP A 80 6.65 14.81 3.40
C ASP A 80 6.54 15.07 1.91
N LEU A 81 5.34 15.43 1.46
CA LEU A 81 5.09 15.79 0.08
C LEU A 81 5.59 17.21 -0.20
N ALA A 82 5.77 17.54 -1.48
CA ALA A 82 6.14 18.88 -1.92
C ALA A 82 5.17 19.93 -1.34
N VAL A 83 5.71 21.10 -1.02
CA VAL A 83 4.90 22.24 -0.54
C VAL A 83 3.96 22.66 -1.68
N PRO A 84 2.66 22.88 -1.41
CA PRO A 84 1.68 23.21 -2.44
C PRO A 84 2.05 24.55 -3.09
N GLY A 85 2.57 24.48 -4.30
CA GLY A 85 2.67 25.63 -5.21
C GLY A 85 1.37 25.86 -5.98
N HIS A 86 1.44 26.72 -6.99
CA HIS A 86 0.33 26.88 -7.96
C HIS A 86 0.34 25.78 -9.04
N HIS A 87 1.53 25.33 -9.43
CA HIS A 87 1.74 24.38 -10.51
C HIS A 87 2.68 23.26 -10.05
N VAL A 88 2.56 22.09 -10.69
CA VAL A 88 3.43 20.94 -10.45
C VAL A 88 4.79 21.21 -11.08
N CYS A 89 5.87 20.98 -10.35
CA CYS A 89 7.23 21.14 -10.84
C CYS A 89 7.99 19.81 -10.92
N PHE A 90 9.00 19.75 -11.78
CA PHE A 90 9.95 18.64 -11.76
C PHE A 90 10.74 18.64 -10.46
N GLY A 91 10.95 17.46 -9.88
CA GLY A 91 11.55 17.27 -8.55
C GLY A 91 10.53 17.21 -7.42
N ASP A 92 9.26 17.55 -7.67
CA ASP A 92 8.23 17.49 -6.63
C ASP A 92 7.93 16.05 -6.21
N VAL A 93 7.92 15.83 -4.90
CA VAL A 93 7.43 14.60 -4.27
C VAL A 93 5.90 14.69 -4.15
N VAL A 94 5.18 13.88 -4.91
CA VAL A 94 3.73 13.89 -5.05
C VAL A 94 3.12 12.52 -4.81
N MET A 95 1.80 12.49 -4.60
CA MET A 95 1.01 11.27 -4.68
C MET A 95 0.10 11.32 -5.90
N LEU A 96 -0.06 10.20 -6.59
CA LEU A 96 -1.08 10.05 -7.63
C LEU A 96 -2.32 9.40 -7.01
N VAL A 97 -3.39 10.18 -6.88
CA VAL A 97 -4.64 9.74 -6.25
C VAL A 97 -5.74 9.65 -7.28
N ASN A 98 -6.35 8.49 -7.42
CA ASN A 98 -7.61 8.37 -8.12
C ASN A 98 -8.76 8.69 -7.14
N PRO A 99 -9.62 9.69 -7.41
CA PRO A 99 -10.63 10.17 -6.48
C PRO A 99 -11.80 9.19 -6.26
N GLY A 100 -11.85 8.09 -7.00
CA GLY A 100 -12.96 7.13 -6.93
C GLY A 100 -14.19 7.61 -7.69
N LYS A 101 -15.33 7.01 -7.38
CA LYS A 101 -16.64 7.33 -7.99
C LYS A 101 -17.67 7.51 -6.89
N THR A 102 -18.38 8.64 -6.91
CA THR A 102 -19.52 8.88 -6.03
C THR A 102 -20.82 8.49 -6.73
N GLY A 103 -21.64 7.63 -6.13
CA GLY A 103 -22.91 7.21 -6.71
C GLY A 103 -23.34 5.79 -6.29
N PRO A 104 -24.35 5.21 -6.96
CA PRO A 104 -24.86 3.86 -6.68
C PRO A 104 -23.82 2.75 -6.93
N GLU A 105 -22.85 3.00 -7.82
CA GLU A 105 -21.66 2.17 -8.03
C GLU A 105 -20.44 2.86 -7.41
N SER A 106 -20.46 3.06 -6.08
CA SER A 106 -19.39 3.79 -5.40
C SER A 106 -18.08 3.01 -5.42
N ARG A 107 -17.00 3.65 -5.87
CA ARG A 107 -15.63 3.15 -5.73
C ARG A 107 -14.87 4.01 -4.75
N ASP A 108 -14.25 3.38 -3.77
CA ASP A 108 -13.35 4.04 -2.82
C ASP A 108 -12.17 4.71 -3.57
N PRO A 109 -11.71 5.90 -3.14
CA PRO A 109 -10.50 6.50 -3.69
C PRO A 109 -9.28 5.61 -3.40
N CYS A 110 -8.26 5.72 -4.24
CA CYS A 110 -7.01 4.99 -4.05
C CYS A 110 -5.80 5.76 -4.58
N ALA A 111 -4.63 5.49 -4.03
CA ALA A 111 -3.36 6.04 -4.49
C ALA A 111 -2.56 4.98 -5.27
N LEU A 112 -1.83 5.42 -6.30
CA LEU A 112 -0.78 4.60 -6.91
C LEU A 112 0.23 4.21 -5.83
N SER A 113 0.58 2.93 -5.76
CA SER A 113 1.46 2.43 -4.71
C SER A 113 2.29 1.25 -5.18
N ILE A 114 3.48 1.10 -4.58
CA ILE A 114 4.38 -0.03 -4.80
C ILE A 114 3.80 -1.29 -4.13
N ILE A 115 3.77 -2.41 -4.84
CA ILE A 115 3.49 -3.73 -4.27
C ILE A 115 4.83 -4.47 -4.13
N ALA A 116 5.31 -4.57 -2.89
CA ALA A 116 6.54 -5.25 -2.55
C ALA A 116 6.34 -6.31 -1.45
N ASP A 117 7.00 -7.45 -1.60
CA ASP A 117 7.15 -8.49 -0.59
C ASP A 117 8.63 -8.66 -0.16
N ILE A 118 8.91 -9.69 0.65
CA ILE A 118 10.28 -9.96 1.15
C ILE A 118 11.25 -10.33 0.01
N ASN A 119 10.74 -10.87 -1.10
CA ASN A 119 11.51 -11.24 -2.28
C ASN A 119 11.89 -10.01 -3.11
N ASN A 120 11.09 -8.95 -3.04
CA ASN A 120 11.43 -7.67 -3.67
C ASN A 120 12.53 -6.89 -2.91
N VAL A 121 12.98 -7.32 -1.73
CA VAL A 121 14.05 -6.64 -0.98
C VAL A 121 15.41 -7.18 -1.42
N ARG A 122 16.32 -6.28 -1.82
CA ARG A 122 17.69 -6.65 -2.23
C ARG A 122 18.40 -7.38 -1.06
N PRO A 123 18.82 -8.65 -1.24
CA PRO A 123 19.30 -9.49 -0.14
C PRO A 123 20.70 -9.10 0.35
N HIS A 124 21.52 -8.50 -0.52
CA HIS A 124 22.84 -7.98 -0.19
C HIS A 124 22.95 -6.59 -0.79
N PRO A 125 22.84 -5.51 0.01
CA PRO A 125 23.22 -4.20 -0.50
C PRO A 125 24.72 -4.24 -0.81
N PRO A 126 25.18 -3.57 -1.88
CA PRO A 126 26.61 -3.31 -2.05
C PRO A 126 27.12 -2.50 -0.85
N ASP A 127 28.39 -2.69 -0.48
CA ASP A 127 28.99 -2.03 0.68
C ASP A 127 28.71 -0.51 0.64
N ASN A 128 28.18 0.01 1.75
CA ASN A 128 27.74 1.41 1.96
C ASN A 128 26.38 1.84 1.35
N GLN A 129 25.57 0.96 0.76
CA GLN A 129 24.20 1.31 0.34
C GLN A 129 23.13 0.83 1.33
N SER A 130 22.08 1.63 1.48
CA SER A 130 20.88 1.25 2.24
C SER A 130 20.14 0.11 1.51
N GLN A 131 19.38 -0.69 2.25
CA GLN A 131 18.46 -1.66 1.63
C GLN A 131 17.49 -0.94 0.70
N SER A 132 17.30 -1.50 -0.50
CA SER A 132 16.39 -1.01 -1.52
C SER A 132 15.55 -2.14 -2.11
N LEU A 133 14.52 -1.77 -2.86
CA LEU A 133 13.72 -2.69 -3.66
C LEU A 133 14.47 -3.14 -4.93
N LEU A 134 14.12 -4.33 -5.41
CA LEU A 134 14.58 -4.92 -6.67
C LEU A 134 13.54 -4.70 -7.76
N GLU A 135 13.99 -4.38 -8.98
CA GLU A 135 13.14 -4.42 -10.17
C GLU A 135 12.87 -5.85 -10.66
N PRO A 136 11.77 -6.09 -11.40
CA PRO A 136 10.60 -5.23 -11.52
C PRO A 136 9.73 -5.27 -10.26
N CYS A 137 9.26 -4.10 -9.82
CA CYS A 137 8.26 -4.01 -8.75
C CYS A 137 6.86 -3.80 -9.34
N LEU A 138 5.86 -4.49 -8.81
CA LEU A 138 4.47 -4.31 -9.23
C LEU A 138 3.89 -3.04 -8.61
N VAL A 139 2.82 -2.50 -9.21
CA VAL A 139 2.06 -1.38 -8.64
C VAL A 139 0.59 -1.74 -8.47
N GLY A 140 -0.07 -1.05 -7.55
CA GLY A 140 -1.50 -1.20 -7.31
C GLY A 140 -2.13 0.03 -6.68
N GLY A 141 -3.45 0.07 -6.68
CA GLY A 141 -4.28 1.13 -6.09
C GLY A 141 -4.50 0.87 -4.62
N ALA A 142 -3.63 1.43 -3.77
CA ALA A 142 -3.76 1.35 -2.32
C ALA A 142 -4.91 2.24 -1.84
N ARG A 143 -5.76 1.70 -0.96
CA ARG A 143 -6.86 2.45 -0.35
C ARG A 143 -6.40 3.43 0.75
N SER A 144 -5.17 3.26 1.24
CA SER A 144 -4.57 4.21 2.18
C SER A 144 -4.07 5.43 1.43
N LEU A 145 -4.61 6.60 1.78
CA LEU A 145 -4.22 7.89 1.22
C LEU A 145 -3.18 8.63 2.09
N GLN A 146 -2.62 7.97 3.10
CA GLN A 146 -1.55 8.56 3.91
C GLN A 146 -0.23 8.57 3.13
N PRO A 147 0.48 9.71 3.04
CA PRO A 147 1.78 9.79 2.38
C PRO A 147 2.84 8.92 3.06
N CYS A 148 3.45 8.03 2.29
CA CYS A 148 4.53 7.17 2.73
C CYS A 148 5.44 6.78 1.55
N VAL A 149 6.60 6.18 1.84
CA VAL A 149 7.57 5.74 0.83
C VAL A 149 6.92 4.88 -0.27
N ARG A 150 5.86 4.14 0.07
CA ARG A 150 5.12 3.28 -0.83
C ARG A 150 4.32 3.99 -1.92
N ASN A 151 3.78 5.17 -1.65
CA ASN A 151 2.85 5.88 -2.55
C ASN A 151 3.34 7.29 -2.93
N ALA A 152 4.55 7.67 -2.49
CA ALA A 152 5.22 8.89 -2.88
C ALA A 152 6.06 8.68 -4.15
N PHE A 153 5.89 9.57 -5.12
CA PHE A 153 6.60 9.59 -6.39
C PHE A 153 7.19 10.97 -6.65
N ILE A 154 8.35 11.01 -7.30
CA ILE A 154 9.02 12.21 -7.77
C ILE A 154 8.65 12.38 -9.25
N ILE A 155 8.20 13.58 -9.61
CA ILE A 155 8.04 13.98 -11.02
C ILE A 155 9.42 14.30 -11.59
N SER A 156 10.01 13.39 -12.37
CA SER A 156 11.35 13.59 -12.93
C SER A 156 11.31 13.98 -14.40
N SER A 157 12.19 14.90 -14.79
CA SER A 157 12.42 15.23 -16.20
C SER A 157 13.22 14.12 -16.88
N LEU A 158 13.07 13.96 -18.20
CA LEU A 158 13.74 12.89 -18.96
C LEU A 158 15.27 12.94 -18.82
N ASP A 159 15.85 14.13 -18.74
CA ASP A 159 17.31 14.35 -18.66
C ASP A 159 17.80 14.67 -17.24
N GLY A 160 16.90 14.77 -16.25
CA GLY A 160 17.21 15.20 -14.88
C GLY A 160 17.56 16.69 -14.71
N MET A 161 17.62 17.47 -15.80
CA MET A 161 18.14 18.85 -15.78
C MET A 161 17.10 19.92 -15.43
N LEU A 162 15.80 19.61 -15.51
CA LEU A 162 14.73 20.60 -15.35
C LEU A 162 14.18 20.68 -13.93
N ALA A 163 14.94 20.23 -12.93
CA ALA A 163 14.50 20.23 -11.54
C ALA A 163 14.12 21.65 -11.08
N GLY A 164 12.90 21.80 -10.54
CA GLY A 164 12.31 23.08 -10.14
C GLY A 164 11.50 23.79 -11.23
N GLU A 165 11.60 23.39 -12.49
CA GLU A 165 10.79 23.94 -13.57
C GLU A 165 9.37 23.39 -13.54
N THR A 166 8.42 24.17 -14.05
CA THR A 166 7.02 23.79 -14.10
C THR A 166 6.77 22.74 -15.19
N LEU A 167 6.00 21.71 -14.84
CA LEU A 167 5.51 20.71 -15.78
C LEU A 167 4.33 21.28 -16.56
N HIS A 168 4.37 21.15 -17.88
CA HIS A 168 3.30 21.61 -18.78
C HIS A 168 2.49 20.43 -19.34
N TYR A 169 1.25 20.69 -19.75
CA TYR A 169 0.43 19.69 -20.44
C TYR A 169 1.10 19.23 -21.74
N GLU A 170 0.93 17.93 -22.05
CA GLU A 170 1.56 17.22 -23.17
C GLU A 170 3.11 17.13 -23.11
N GLN A 171 3.75 17.74 -22.11
CA GLN A 171 5.18 17.59 -21.85
C GLN A 171 5.48 16.18 -21.30
N SER A 172 6.55 15.57 -21.82
CA SER A 172 6.99 14.24 -21.37
C SER A 172 7.75 14.31 -20.05
N PHE A 173 7.42 13.42 -19.13
CA PHE A 173 8.05 13.27 -17.84
C PHE A 173 8.11 11.79 -17.42
N CYS A 174 8.79 11.52 -16.31
CA CYS A 174 8.88 10.21 -15.70
C CYS A 174 8.36 10.26 -14.26
N LEU A 175 7.76 9.15 -13.81
CA LEU A 175 7.36 8.96 -12.42
C LEU A 175 8.40 8.08 -11.75
N GLN A 176 9.14 8.64 -10.80
CA GLN A 176 10.20 7.94 -10.11
C GLN A 176 9.80 7.70 -8.65
N THR A 177 10.11 6.56 -8.06
CA THR A 177 9.92 6.36 -6.61
C THR A 177 10.95 7.19 -5.83
N THR A 178 10.67 7.49 -4.57
CA THR A 178 11.65 8.17 -3.71
C THR A 178 12.98 7.41 -3.61
N GLU A 179 14.05 8.15 -3.35
CA GLU A 179 15.35 7.55 -3.07
C GLU A 179 15.34 6.72 -1.76
N GLY A 180 16.43 5.98 -1.52
CA GLY A 180 16.57 5.13 -0.34
C GLY A 180 15.84 3.80 -0.51
N PHE A 181 14.89 3.49 0.37
CA PHE A 181 14.29 2.14 0.41
C PHE A 181 13.49 1.80 -0.86
N ALA A 182 12.80 2.77 -1.47
CA ALA A 182 12.04 2.51 -2.69
C ALA A 182 12.93 2.33 -3.94
N GLY A 183 14.22 2.68 -3.86
CA GLY A 183 15.21 2.31 -4.87
C GLY A 183 15.19 3.13 -6.16
N SER A 184 14.58 4.32 -6.18
CA SER A 184 14.59 5.22 -7.35
C SER A 184 14.12 4.59 -8.66
N LEU A 185 13.11 3.72 -8.58
CA LEU A 185 12.55 3.00 -9.73
C LEU A 185 11.60 3.90 -10.53
N TYR A 186 11.55 3.74 -11.84
CA TYR A 186 10.69 4.46 -12.77
C TYR A 186 9.45 3.66 -13.14
N LEU A 187 8.30 4.33 -13.21
CA LEU A 187 7.05 3.74 -13.68
C LEU A 187 7.13 3.50 -15.18
N ALA A 188 7.05 2.24 -15.58
CA ALA A 188 7.13 1.80 -16.96
C ALA A 188 5.91 1.00 -17.40
N SER A 189 5.64 1.04 -18.70
CA SER A 189 4.63 0.19 -19.33
C SER A 189 5.05 -0.18 -20.75
N ASP A 190 4.60 -1.32 -21.24
CA ASP A 190 4.88 -1.79 -22.60
C ASP A 190 3.62 -2.42 -23.21
N CYS A 191 3.57 -2.55 -24.53
CA CYS A 191 2.45 -3.17 -25.24
C CYS A 191 2.14 -4.54 -24.62
N GLY A 192 0.86 -4.79 -24.33
CA GLY A 192 0.41 -6.04 -23.74
C GLY A 192 0.80 -7.23 -24.62
N SER A 193 1.48 -8.21 -24.05
CA SER A 193 1.80 -9.49 -24.69
C SER A 193 1.32 -10.64 -23.81
N PHE A 194 1.35 -11.87 -24.33
CA PHE A 194 0.96 -13.05 -23.54
C PHE A 194 1.79 -13.21 -22.24
N GLN A 195 3.06 -12.77 -22.28
CA GLN A 195 3.98 -12.84 -21.14
C GLN A 195 3.98 -11.56 -20.30
N LYS A 196 3.80 -10.39 -20.93
CA LYS A 196 3.82 -9.06 -20.28
C LYS A 196 2.41 -8.48 -20.23
N CYS A 197 1.70 -8.75 -19.13
CA CYS A 197 0.34 -8.27 -18.94
C CYS A 197 -0.06 -8.37 -17.46
N ALA A 198 -1.05 -7.56 -17.09
CA ALA A 198 -1.56 -7.46 -15.73
C ALA A 198 -2.06 -8.82 -15.21
N GLN A 199 -1.87 -9.07 -13.92
CA GLN A 199 -2.05 -10.40 -13.33
C GLN A 199 -3.49 -10.92 -13.41
N LYS A 200 -4.47 -10.04 -13.25
CA LYS A 200 -5.89 -10.40 -13.22
C LYS A 200 -6.59 -10.07 -14.53
N SER A 201 -6.54 -8.82 -14.96
CA SER A 201 -7.23 -8.36 -16.18
C SER A 201 -6.56 -8.78 -17.49
N ARG A 202 -5.27 -9.16 -17.45
CA ARG A 202 -4.46 -9.46 -18.64
C ARG A 202 -4.31 -8.28 -19.61
N LEU A 203 -4.56 -7.05 -19.13
CA LEU A 203 -4.34 -5.81 -19.88
C LEU A 203 -2.88 -5.37 -19.82
N GLN A 204 -2.57 -4.22 -20.43
CA GLN A 204 -1.24 -3.62 -20.42
C GLN A 204 -0.75 -3.41 -18.98
N GLU A 205 0.32 -4.10 -18.59
CA GLU A 205 0.84 -4.00 -17.23
C GLU A 205 1.58 -2.68 -17.00
N VAL A 206 1.57 -2.24 -15.74
CA VAL A 206 2.37 -1.12 -15.26
C VAL A 206 3.27 -1.67 -14.17
N VAL A 207 4.56 -1.40 -14.29
CA VAL A 207 5.61 -1.94 -13.41
C VAL A 207 6.64 -0.86 -13.11
N LEU A 208 7.45 -1.08 -12.09
CA LEU A 208 8.56 -0.21 -11.70
C LEU A 208 9.89 -0.84 -12.07
N VAL A 209 10.73 -0.10 -12.78
CA VAL A 209 12.03 -0.55 -13.31
C VAL A 209 13.16 0.41 -12.93
N GLU A 210 14.37 -0.08 -12.75
CA GLU A 210 15.59 0.66 -12.38
C GLU A 210 16.11 1.47 -13.57
N GLN A 211 16.06 0.90 -14.79
CA GLN A 211 16.61 1.55 -15.98
C GLN A 211 15.61 2.51 -16.65
N LEU A 212 15.98 3.79 -16.70
CA LEU A 212 15.26 4.79 -17.48
C LEU A 212 15.29 4.43 -18.97
N SER A 213 14.10 4.39 -19.59
CA SER A 213 13.91 4.11 -21.00
C SER A 213 12.67 4.80 -21.54
N PHE A 214 12.45 4.78 -22.86
CA PHE A 214 11.24 5.33 -23.48
C PHE A 214 9.93 4.69 -22.96
N LEU A 215 9.99 3.49 -22.38
CA LEU A 215 8.85 2.83 -21.72
C LEU A 215 8.43 3.52 -20.41
N CYS A 216 9.25 4.41 -19.89
CA CYS A 216 9.01 5.15 -18.65
C CYS A 216 8.42 6.54 -18.90
N HIS A 217 8.20 6.91 -20.18
CA HIS A 217 7.77 8.25 -20.54
C HIS A 217 6.25 8.35 -20.46
N TRP A 218 5.78 9.32 -19.66
CA TRP A 218 4.39 9.66 -19.48
C TRP A 218 4.18 11.13 -19.84
N ARG A 219 2.93 11.50 -20.09
CA ARG A 219 2.51 12.89 -20.32
C ARG A 219 1.19 13.16 -19.63
N VAL A 220 1.03 14.38 -19.13
CA VAL A 220 -0.22 14.84 -18.53
C VAL A 220 -1.11 15.38 -19.63
N LYS A 221 -2.38 14.95 -19.66
CA LYS A 221 -3.40 15.51 -20.55
C LYS A 221 -4.52 16.14 -19.73
N HIS A 222 -5.15 17.14 -20.32
CA HIS A 222 -6.37 17.71 -19.77
C HIS A 222 -7.50 16.66 -19.76
N ILE A 223 -8.30 16.68 -18.69
CA ILE A 223 -9.43 15.76 -18.50
C ILE A 223 -10.49 15.91 -19.58
N ASP A 224 -10.87 17.16 -19.88
CA ASP A 224 -11.88 17.46 -20.90
C ASP A 224 -11.25 17.37 -22.31
N PRO A 225 -11.80 16.53 -23.20
CA PRO A 225 -11.27 16.37 -24.56
C PRO A 225 -11.29 17.67 -25.37
N ASP A 226 -12.31 18.51 -25.21
CA ASP A 226 -12.49 19.74 -25.99
C ASP A 226 -11.47 20.83 -25.63
N GLN A 227 -11.05 20.88 -24.36
CA GLN A 227 -10.06 21.86 -23.88
C GLN A 227 -8.62 21.40 -24.09
N ARG A 228 -8.39 20.14 -24.49
CA ARG A 228 -7.05 19.53 -24.54
C ARG A 228 -6.10 20.24 -25.51
N LEU A 229 -6.62 20.72 -26.64
CA LEU A 229 -5.84 21.48 -27.61
C LEU A 229 -5.52 22.89 -27.12
N GLU A 230 -6.47 23.53 -26.43
CA GLU A 230 -6.31 24.90 -25.92
C GLU A 230 -5.35 24.98 -24.73
N GLN A 231 -5.32 23.91 -23.92
CA GLN A 231 -4.47 23.78 -22.73
C GLN A 231 -3.09 23.20 -23.04
N GLU A 232 -2.80 22.84 -24.29
CA GLU A 232 -1.49 22.30 -24.66
C GLU A 232 -0.37 23.32 -24.37
N GLY A 233 0.66 22.88 -23.64
CA GLY A 233 1.77 23.75 -23.22
C GLY A 233 1.47 24.69 -22.05
N TYR A 234 0.25 24.68 -21.48
CA TYR A 234 -0.03 25.38 -20.23
C TYR A 234 0.50 24.60 -19.01
N PRO A 235 0.87 25.30 -17.91
CA PRO A 235 1.38 24.66 -16.72
C PRO A 235 0.30 23.82 -16.02
N VAL A 236 0.68 22.64 -15.52
CA VAL A 236 -0.25 21.72 -14.85
C VAL A 236 -0.55 22.23 -13.44
N PRO A 237 -1.82 22.51 -13.09
CA PRO A 237 -2.17 22.98 -11.76
C PRO A 237 -2.12 21.83 -10.74
N VAL A 238 -1.64 22.16 -9.53
CA VAL A 238 -1.61 21.21 -8.40
C VAL A 238 -3.02 20.88 -7.94
N ASN A 239 -3.26 19.65 -7.45
CA ASN A 239 -4.56 19.21 -6.93
C ASN A 239 -5.72 19.38 -7.94
N SER A 240 -5.40 19.25 -9.23
CA SER A 240 -6.39 19.21 -10.32
C SER A 240 -6.50 17.81 -10.90
N ASN A 241 -7.68 17.47 -11.42
CA ASN A 241 -7.89 16.20 -12.09
C ASN A 241 -7.27 16.24 -13.49
N VAL A 242 -6.46 15.25 -13.79
CA VAL A 242 -5.74 15.10 -15.05
C VAL A 242 -5.79 13.65 -15.54
N LEU A 243 -5.42 13.44 -16.79
CA LEU A 243 -5.13 12.12 -17.33
C LEU A 243 -3.62 11.94 -17.43
N ILE A 244 -3.13 10.75 -17.12
CA ILE A 244 -1.72 10.40 -17.26
C ILE A 244 -1.62 9.37 -18.39
N SER A 245 -1.07 9.79 -19.53
CA SER A 245 -0.98 8.98 -20.75
C SER A 245 0.44 8.46 -20.94
N HIS A 246 0.59 7.17 -21.22
CA HIS A 246 1.87 6.59 -21.60
C HIS A 246 2.27 7.06 -23.01
N CYS A 247 3.49 7.54 -23.20
CA CYS A 247 3.90 8.17 -24.47
C CYS A 247 3.99 7.16 -25.62
N LYS A 248 4.49 5.94 -25.37
CA LYS A 248 4.64 4.91 -26.43
C LYS A 248 3.30 4.34 -26.90
N THR A 249 2.40 4.01 -25.97
CA THR A 249 1.16 3.28 -26.30
C THR A 249 -0.08 4.17 -26.38
N ASN A 250 0.03 5.44 -25.98
CA ASN A 250 -1.08 6.39 -25.86
C ASN A 250 -2.25 5.87 -25.01
N GLN A 251 -1.98 4.89 -24.13
CA GLN A 251 -2.95 4.41 -23.15
C GLN A 251 -2.87 5.24 -21.88
N CYS A 252 -4.01 5.54 -21.28
CA CYS A 252 -4.07 6.25 -20.01
C CYS A 252 -3.88 5.28 -18.84
N LEU A 253 -3.23 5.75 -17.77
CA LEU A 253 -3.15 5.05 -16.50
C LEU A 253 -4.58 4.87 -15.95
N ALA A 254 -4.91 3.66 -15.52
CA ALA A 254 -6.26 3.29 -15.12
C ALA A 254 -6.28 2.46 -13.84
N VAL A 255 -7.24 2.76 -12.98
CA VAL A 255 -7.67 1.89 -11.88
C VAL A 255 -8.79 1.00 -12.39
N LEU A 256 -8.63 -0.32 -12.23
CA LEU A 256 -9.66 -1.27 -12.59
C LEU A 256 -10.51 -1.65 -11.37
N GLU A 257 -11.75 -1.18 -11.35
CA GLU A 257 -12.66 -1.37 -10.20
C GLU A 257 -13.04 -2.84 -9.94
N ASN A 258 -13.19 -3.62 -11.01
CA ASN A 258 -13.62 -5.02 -10.94
C ASN A 258 -12.48 -6.00 -10.61
N TYR A 259 -11.24 -5.52 -10.62
CA TYR A 259 -10.05 -6.35 -10.44
C TYR A 259 -9.28 -5.89 -9.21
N SER A 260 -9.30 -6.71 -8.16
CA SER A 260 -8.55 -6.44 -6.93
C SER A 260 -7.45 -7.47 -6.71
N LEU A 261 -6.29 -6.97 -6.28
CA LEU A 261 -5.13 -7.73 -5.86
C LEU A 261 -5.14 -7.90 -4.34
N TRP A 262 -4.75 -9.09 -3.88
CA TRP A 262 -4.51 -9.36 -2.46
C TRP A 262 -3.02 -9.22 -2.21
N THR A 263 -2.63 -8.18 -1.47
CA THR A 263 -1.22 -7.88 -1.20
C THR A 263 -0.94 -7.95 0.30
N PRO A 264 0.34 -7.97 0.73
CA PRO A 264 0.68 -7.92 2.16
C PRO A 264 0.15 -6.69 2.91
N TYR A 265 -0.33 -5.69 2.18
CA TYR A 265 -0.86 -4.43 2.71
C TYR A 265 -2.39 -4.38 2.72
N GLY A 266 -3.06 -5.39 2.15
CA GLY A 266 -4.52 -5.51 2.13
C GLY A 266 -5.06 -5.74 0.71
N ARG A 267 -6.33 -5.38 0.52
CA ARG A 267 -7.00 -5.45 -0.78
C ARG A 267 -6.78 -4.15 -1.55
N GLU A 268 -6.22 -4.27 -2.74
CA GLU A 268 -5.82 -3.14 -3.58
C GLU A 268 -6.40 -3.28 -4.98
N TYR A 269 -6.61 -2.17 -5.66
CA TYR A 269 -7.09 -2.21 -7.05
C TYR A 269 -5.94 -2.54 -8.00
N GLU A 270 -6.23 -3.28 -9.06
CA GLU A 270 -5.28 -3.48 -10.15
C GLU A 270 -5.14 -2.17 -10.95
N ILE A 271 -3.89 -1.76 -11.19
CA ILE A 271 -3.58 -0.59 -12.03
C ILE A 271 -2.99 -1.08 -13.35
N THR A 272 -3.47 -0.49 -14.45
CA THR A 272 -3.06 -0.86 -15.80
C THR A 272 -2.92 0.39 -16.68
N ALA A 273 -2.26 0.26 -17.83
CA ALA A 273 -2.26 1.30 -18.86
C ALA A 273 -3.37 0.98 -19.88
N HIS A 274 -4.58 1.48 -19.64
CA HIS A 274 -5.73 1.23 -20.50
C HIS A 274 -6.70 2.41 -20.49
N THR A 275 -7.06 2.92 -21.67
CA THR A 275 -8.03 4.00 -21.79
C THR A 275 -9.46 3.45 -21.72
N LEU A 276 -10.14 3.65 -20.60
CA LEU A 276 -11.54 3.28 -20.38
C LEU A 276 -12.44 4.38 -20.93
N LEU A 277 -13.21 4.09 -21.98
CA LEU A 277 -14.09 5.05 -22.63
C LEU A 277 -15.56 4.83 -22.26
N ASP A 278 -16.29 5.92 -22.11
CA ASP A 278 -17.75 5.91 -22.00
C ASP A 278 -18.44 5.84 -23.37
N SER A 279 -19.77 5.93 -23.40
CA SER A 279 -20.56 5.92 -24.64
C SER A 279 -20.29 7.13 -25.54
N HIS A 280 -19.75 8.22 -25.00
CA HIS A 280 -19.42 9.45 -25.72
C HIS A 280 -17.94 9.54 -26.09
N LYS A 281 -17.16 8.46 -25.90
CA LYS A 281 -15.71 8.40 -26.13
C LYS A 281 -14.90 9.32 -25.21
N ALA A 282 -15.44 9.69 -24.06
CA ALA A 282 -14.71 10.38 -23.00
C ALA A 282 -14.08 9.35 -22.04
N GLU A 283 -12.92 9.69 -21.48
CA GLU A 283 -12.23 8.85 -20.50
C GLU A 283 -13.01 8.78 -19.17
N ARG A 284 -13.22 7.57 -18.64
CA ARG A 284 -13.97 7.33 -17.39
C ARG A 284 -13.18 7.71 -16.14
N ASP A 285 -13.87 7.73 -15.00
CA ASP A 285 -13.31 8.02 -13.66
C ASP A 285 -12.13 7.13 -13.26
N GLY A 286 -12.03 5.91 -13.78
CA GLY A 286 -10.87 5.03 -13.57
C GLY A 286 -9.58 5.60 -14.16
N ASN A 287 -9.67 6.48 -15.17
CA ASN A 287 -8.52 7.15 -15.79
C ASN A 287 -8.21 8.52 -15.20
N HIS A 288 -9.03 9.04 -14.29
CA HIS A 288 -8.83 10.35 -13.69
C HIS A 288 -7.86 10.25 -12.52
N TRP A 289 -6.86 11.12 -12.50
CA TRP A 289 -5.83 11.16 -11.47
C TRP A 289 -5.66 12.58 -10.95
N LEU A 290 -5.45 12.68 -9.65
CA LEU A 290 -5.09 13.90 -8.94
C LEU A 290 -3.60 13.82 -8.61
N ILE A 291 -2.83 14.82 -9.03
CA ILE A 291 -1.45 14.99 -8.58
C ILE A 291 -1.51 15.76 -7.26
N ALA A 292 -1.42 15.02 -6.15
CA ALA A 292 -1.56 15.56 -4.81
C ALA A 292 -0.20 15.93 -4.21
N THR A 293 -0.08 17.17 -3.74
CA THR A 293 1.04 17.67 -2.93
C THR A 293 0.64 17.77 -1.46
N SER A 294 1.50 18.30 -0.59
CA SER A 294 1.11 18.52 0.80
C SER A 294 -0.10 19.47 0.88
N ASP A 295 -1.10 19.09 1.66
CA ASP A 295 -2.27 19.93 1.93
C ASP A 295 -1.88 20.93 3.05
N PRO A 296 -1.91 22.25 2.80
CA PRO A 296 -1.58 23.23 3.84
C PRO A 296 -2.62 23.23 4.97
N GLY A 297 -3.80 22.63 4.76
CA GLY A 297 -4.87 22.52 5.75
C GLY A 297 -4.66 21.43 6.82
N ASN A 298 -3.82 20.43 6.57
CA ASN A 298 -3.73 19.25 7.44
C ASN A 298 -2.60 19.33 8.50
N GLN A 299 -1.71 20.32 8.42
CA GLN A 299 -0.67 20.55 9.43
C GLN A 299 -1.20 21.12 10.76
N ARG A 300 -2.47 21.55 10.83
CA ARG A 300 -3.09 22.07 12.07
C ARG A 300 -3.63 21.01 13.02
N GLN A 301 -3.50 19.71 12.69
CA GLN A 301 -3.97 18.61 13.55
C GLN A 301 -2.85 17.60 13.86
N GLN A 302 -1.66 18.08 14.20
CA GLN A 302 -0.78 17.31 15.07
C GLN A 302 -1.07 17.70 16.53
N PRO A 303 -1.46 16.77 17.40
CA PRO A 303 -1.49 17.04 18.83
C PRO A 303 -0.04 17.26 19.30
N GLY A 304 0.29 18.50 19.66
CA GLY A 304 1.57 18.82 20.28
C GLY A 304 1.78 18.01 21.57
N PRO A 305 3.03 17.84 22.01
CA PRO A 305 3.34 17.06 23.21
C PRO A 305 2.63 17.69 24.41
N ALA A 306 1.97 16.83 25.21
CA ALA A 306 1.31 17.20 26.44
C ALA A 306 2.29 18.00 27.31
N ARG A 307 1.90 19.24 27.64
CA ARG A 307 2.58 20.02 28.67
C ARG A 307 2.29 19.33 30.00
N ASP A 308 3.36 18.91 30.69
CA ASP A 308 3.35 18.57 32.11
C ASP A 308 2.80 19.78 32.88
N GLU A 309 1.60 19.67 33.43
CA GLU A 309 1.15 20.54 34.52
C GLU A 309 1.64 19.93 35.83
N GLY A 310 2.58 20.63 36.45
CA GLY A 310 3.22 20.25 37.69
C GLY A 310 2.30 20.35 38.91
N GLY A 311 2.51 19.41 39.82
CA GLY A 311 2.66 19.63 41.26
C GLY A 311 1.54 20.38 41.99
N THR A 312 0.58 19.64 42.53
CA THR A 312 -0.27 20.14 43.63
C THR A 312 0.46 19.89 44.95
N GLU A 313 1.04 20.93 45.53
CA GLU A 313 1.62 20.94 46.87
C GLU A 313 0.50 21.22 47.88
N THR A 314 0.19 20.23 48.71
CA THR A 314 -0.71 20.32 49.88
C THR A 314 -0.05 21.04 51.04
N GLN A 315 -0.74 21.99 51.68
CA GLN A 315 -0.78 22.20 53.15
C GLN A 315 -1.80 23.30 53.58
N PRO A 316 -2.20 23.40 54.87
CA PRO A 316 -3.58 23.10 55.30
C PRO A 316 -4.38 24.29 55.86
N GLU A 317 -5.67 24.01 56.12
CA GLU A 317 -6.67 24.87 56.77
C GLU A 317 -6.35 25.24 58.23
N HIS A 318 -6.78 26.46 58.63
CA HIS A 318 -7.30 26.92 59.93
C HIS A 318 -7.42 28.47 59.81
N GLU A 319 -8.41 29.24 60.25
CA GLU A 319 -9.46 29.08 61.25
C GLU A 319 -10.47 30.25 61.09
N ALA A 320 -11.66 30.10 61.66
CA ALA A 320 -12.83 30.98 61.52
C ALA A 320 -12.74 32.34 62.24
N SER A 321 -13.47 33.35 61.74
CA SER A 321 -14.28 34.23 62.60
C SER A 321 -15.38 34.97 61.83
N LYS A 322 -16.45 35.27 62.58
CA LYS A 322 -17.76 35.80 62.20
C LYS A 322 -17.69 37.27 61.76
N ASP A 323 -18.65 37.70 60.94
CA ASP A 323 -19.61 38.72 61.38
C ASP A 323 -20.78 38.94 60.40
N THR A 324 -21.94 39.13 61.03
CA THR A 324 -23.27 39.43 60.53
C THR A 324 -23.39 40.79 59.84
N HIS A 325 -24.16 40.89 58.75
CA HIS A 325 -25.20 41.93 58.60
C HIS A 325 -26.28 41.59 57.57
N THR A 326 -27.51 41.75 58.03
CA THR A 326 -28.81 41.75 57.36
C THR A 326 -28.94 42.85 56.30
N HIS A 327 -29.62 42.58 55.16
CA HIS A 327 -30.82 43.34 54.75
C HIS A 327 -31.51 42.83 53.46
N THR A 328 -32.79 42.45 53.64
CA THR A 328 -34.00 42.71 52.81
C THR A 328 -34.11 42.39 51.31
N HIS A 329 -35.14 41.57 51.02
CA HIS A 329 -36.22 41.67 50.01
C HIS A 329 -35.90 42.29 48.63
N THR A 330 -36.26 41.66 47.50
CA THR A 330 -37.66 41.44 47.08
C THR A 330 -37.85 40.27 46.12
N HIS A 331 -38.93 39.52 46.36
CA HIS A 331 -39.62 38.66 45.40
C HIS A 331 -40.24 39.48 44.26
N THR A 332 -40.22 38.95 43.03
CA THR A 332 -41.43 38.96 42.20
C THR A 332 -41.50 37.67 41.39
N VAL A 333 -42.67 37.03 41.49
CA VAL A 333 -43.07 35.76 40.90
C VAL A 333 -44.07 36.06 39.78
N LYS A 334 -44.23 35.09 38.86
CA LYS A 334 -45.38 34.79 37.97
C LYS A 334 -45.14 35.22 36.52
N LYS A 335 -45.57 34.46 35.49
CA LYS A 335 -46.20 33.13 35.36
C LYS A 335 -46.22 32.83 33.85
N ASN A 336 -45.92 31.57 33.51
CA ASN A 336 -46.62 30.65 32.62
C ASN A 336 -47.77 31.17 31.72
N HIS A 337 -47.70 30.84 30.43
CA HIS A 337 -48.63 30.02 29.61
C HIS A 337 -48.19 30.14 28.13
N ALA A 338 -47.85 29.09 27.37
CA ALA A 338 -48.58 27.88 26.92
C ALA A 338 -49.66 28.11 25.84
N CYS A 339 -49.75 27.11 24.95
CA CYS A 339 -50.63 26.90 23.78
C CYS A 339 -50.24 27.63 22.48
N SER A 340 -49.84 26.93 21.40
CA SER A 340 -50.47 25.82 20.63
C SER A 340 -51.54 26.31 19.66
N ASN A 341 -51.28 26.08 18.37
CA ASN A 341 -52.20 25.54 17.33
C ASN A 341 -51.41 25.54 16.00
N LYS A 342 -51.21 24.40 15.29
CA LYS A 342 -52.18 23.73 14.38
C LYS A 342 -52.86 24.77 13.46
N SER A 343 -52.92 24.67 12.14
CA SER A 343 -52.89 23.51 11.24
C SER A 343 -53.18 23.99 9.80
N VAL A 344 -52.55 23.34 8.82
CA VAL A 344 -53.17 22.74 7.61
C VAL A 344 -53.73 23.61 6.46
N GLN A 345 -53.42 23.11 5.26
CA GLN A 345 -54.01 23.28 3.91
C GLN A 345 -53.61 24.54 3.14
N LYS A 346 -53.06 24.41 1.92
CA LYS A 346 -53.63 23.70 0.77
C LYS A 346 -52.59 23.05 -0.13
#